data_AF-A0A9E8KJ18-F1
#
_entry.id   AF-A0A9E8KJ18-F1
#
_cell.length_a   1.000
_cell.length_b   1.000
_cell.length_c   1.000
_cell.angle_alpha   90.00
_cell.angle_beta   90.00
_cell.angle_gamma   90.00
#
_symmetry.space_group_name_H-M   'P 1'
#
loop_
_entity.id
_entity.type
_entity.pdbx_description
1 polymer ?
#
loop_
_entity_poly.entity_id
_entity_poly.type
_entity_poly.pdbx_seq_one_letter_code
_entity_poly.pdbx_strand_id
1 'polypeptide(L)'
;MTKAFCISCGAEKQSPHKKCSACGLLPRKKSDIVKSVWLSTDRCLSTKELEANFSSSLEELQSFASNIKNGKHVTYPENEIGVLTKQFEAVSEVSWLKVILVGMPFVIIPIIALALFIYKTF
;
A
#
# COMPACT_ATOMS: atom_id res chain seq x y z
N MET A 1 12.34 3.75 -6.52
CA MET A 1 12.28 2.44 -5.82
C MET A 1 11.58 2.67 -4.50
N THR A 2 10.53 1.90 -4.26
CA THR A 2 9.77 1.92 -3.01
C THR A 2 10.66 1.51 -1.84
N LYS A 3 10.68 2.30 -0.78
CA LYS A 3 11.38 1.94 0.45
C LYS A 3 10.45 2.02 1.64
N ALA A 4 10.54 1.02 2.51
CA ALA A 4 9.79 0.96 3.74
C ALA A 4 10.70 0.51 4.89
N PHE A 5 10.31 0.82 6.12
CA PHE A 5 11.03 0.40 7.32
C PHE A 5 10.11 -0.38 8.25
N CYS A 6 10.68 -1.34 8.98
CA CYS A 6 9.93 -2.16 9.91
C CYS A 6 9.54 -1.37 11.16
N ILE A 7 8.25 -1.35 11.48
CA ILE A 7 7.70 -0.70 12.70
C ILE A 7 8.20 -1.31 14.01
N SER A 8 8.79 -2.51 13.98
CA SER A 8 9.26 -3.23 15.17
C SER A 8 10.77 -3.17 15.37
N CYS A 9 11.57 -3.31 14.31
CA CYS A 9 13.03 -3.38 14.42
C CYS A 9 13.78 -2.30 13.63
N GLY A 10 13.08 -1.44 12.89
CA GLY A 10 13.69 -0.40 12.07
C GLY A 10 14.44 -0.90 10.83
N ALA A 11 14.48 -2.21 10.56
CA ALA A 11 15.14 -2.74 9.37
C ALA A 11 14.42 -2.30 8.08
N GLU A 12 15.20 -2.07 7.02
CA GLU A 12 14.67 -1.76 5.69
C GLU A 12 13.86 -2.95 5.14
N LYS A 13 12.78 -2.63 4.45
CA LYS A 13 11.83 -3.54 3.81
C LYS A 13 11.61 -3.10 2.38
N GLN A 14 11.41 -4.08 1.50
CA GLN A 14 11.04 -3.83 0.10
C GLN A 14 9.66 -3.17 -0.04
N SER A 15 8.72 -3.45 0.87
CA SER A 15 7.40 -2.84 0.86
C SER A 15 6.78 -2.81 2.27
N PRO A 16 5.83 -1.91 2.54
CA PRO A 16 5.16 -1.85 3.83
C PRO A 16 4.37 -3.13 4.15
N HIS A 17 3.81 -3.79 3.14
CA HIS A 17 2.97 -4.99 3.32
C HIS A 17 3.76 -6.30 3.46
N LYS A 18 5.03 -6.34 3.04
CA LYS A 18 5.84 -7.56 3.09
C LYS A 18 6.28 -7.91 4.52
N LYS A 19 6.55 -9.20 4.76
CA LYS A 19 7.20 -9.69 5.98
C LYS A 19 8.61 -9.09 6.10
N CYS A 20 8.99 -8.65 7.30
CA CYS A 20 10.35 -8.20 7.57
C CYS A 20 11.31 -9.39 7.56
N SER A 21 12.43 -9.27 6.84
CA SER A 21 13.49 -10.29 6.80
C SER A 21 14.29 -10.38 8.10
N ALA A 22 14.41 -9.28 8.85
CA ALA A 22 15.22 -9.22 10.06
C ALA A 22 14.51 -9.79 11.30
N CYS A 23 13.29 -9.33 11.60
CA CYS A 23 12.55 -9.75 12.80
C CYS A 23 11.33 -10.63 12.51
N GLY A 24 11.02 -10.89 11.24
CA GLY A 24 9.89 -11.73 10.85
C GLY A 24 8.50 -11.09 11.00
N LEU A 25 8.39 -9.83 11.42
CA LEU A 25 7.11 -9.14 11.56
C LEU A 25 6.38 -9.08 10.22
N LEU A 26 5.12 -9.55 10.21
CA LEU A 26 4.18 -9.39 9.11
C LEU A 26 2.99 -8.54 9.61
N PRO A 27 2.79 -7.32 9.08
CA PRO A 27 1.66 -6.48 9.47
C PRO A 27 0.34 -7.16 9.07
N ARG A 28 -0.47 -7.55 10.06
CA ARG A 28 -1.80 -8.15 9.84
C ARG A 28 -2.93 -7.31 10.37
N LYS A 29 -2.71 -6.64 11.50
CA LYS A 29 -3.70 -5.74 12.08
C LYS A 29 -3.70 -4.44 11.31
N LYS A 30 -4.88 -3.83 11.18
CA LYS A 30 -5.06 -2.51 10.54
C LYS A 30 -4.07 -1.47 11.09
N SER A 31 -3.91 -1.40 12.40
CA SER A 31 -2.94 -0.50 13.06
C SER A 31 -1.51 -0.68 12.55
N ASP A 32 -1.09 -1.94 12.39
CA ASP A 32 0.28 -2.29 12.03
C ASP A 32 0.51 -2.01 10.54
N ILE A 33 -0.50 -2.28 9.71
CA ILE A 33 -0.47 -1.97 8.28
C ILE A 33 -0.35 -0.47 8.08
N VAL A 34 -1.21 0.33 8.73
CA VAL A 34 -1.19 1.79 8.63
C VAL A 34 0.15 2.36 9.10
N LYS A 35 0.66 1.93 10.25
CA LYS A 35 1.98 2.36 10.73
C LYS A 35 3.12 1.93 9.79
N SER A 36 3.01 0.74 9.19
CA SER A 36 4.02 0.28 8.23
C SER A 36 3.99 1.07 6.93
N VAL A 37 2.82 1.51 6.47
CA VAL A 37 2.67 2.42 5.32
C VAL A 37 3.21 3.81 5.68
N TRP A 38 2.95 4.30 6.90
CA TRP A 38 3.50 5.54 7.39
C TRP A 38 5.04 5.55 7.38
N LEU A 39 5.69 4.43 7.72
CA LEU A 39 7.14 4.25 7.58
C LEU A 39 7.58 3.84 6.16
N SER A 40 6.95 4.39 5.12
CA SER A 40 7.33 4.13 3.73
C SER A 40 7.35 5.39 2.87
N THR A 41 8.11 5.35 1.79
CA THR A 41 8.21 6.46 0.82
C THR A 41 6.89 6.77 0.12
N ASP A 42 5.98 5.79 0.10
CA ASP A 42 4.74 5.81 -0.66
C ASP A 42 3.53 6.30 0.15
N ARG A 43 3.74 6.75 1.39
CA ARG A 43 2.64 7.39 2.13
C ARG A 43 2.19 8.64 1.40
N CYS A 44 0.87 8.83 1.33
CA CYS A 44 0.24 10.00 0.74
C CYS A 44 -0.75 10.58 1.75
N LEU A 45 -0.46 11.76 2.28
CA LEU A 45 -1.21 12.38 3.38
C LEU A 45 -2.24 13.40 2.88
N SER A 46 -2.17 13.79 1.61
CA SER A 46 -3.13 14.71 0.99
C SER A 46 -3.34 14.42 -0.50
N THR A 47 -4.45 14.90 -1.07
CA THR A 47 -4.70 14.83 -2.52
C THR A 47 -3.69 15.66 -3.32
N LYS A 48 -3.20 16.77 -2.75
CA LYS A 48 -2.14 17.58 -3.36
C LYS A 48 -0.82 16.82 -3.48
N GLU A 49 -0.46 16.03 -2.48
CA GLU A 49 0.72 15.14 -2.54
C GLU A 49 0.57 14.07 -3.62
N LEU A 50 -0.63 13.53 -3.78
CA LEU A 50 -0.94 12.56 -4.82
C LEU A 50 -0.75 13.17 -6.22
N GLU A 51 -1.31 14.35 -6.45
CA GLU A 51 -1.20 15.09 -7.72
C GLU A 51 0.25 15.49 -8.02
N ALA A 52 1.03 15.84 -6.98
CA ALA A 52 2.42 16.22 -7.10
C ALA A 52 3.40 15.02 -7.20
N ASN A 53 2.92 13.77 -7.11
CA ASN A 53 3.74 12.57 -6.94
C ASN A 53 4.78 12.72 -5.81
N PHE A 54 4.38 13.37 -4.72
CA PHE A 54 5.26 13.66 -3.62
C PHE A 54 5.63 12.36 -2.89
N SER A 55 6.93 12.15 -2.68
CA SER A 55 7.45 11.01 -1.91
C SER A 55 8.01 11.52 -0.59
N SER A 56 7.82 10.74 0.48
CA SER A 56 8.38 11.10 1.79
C SER A 56 9.91 11.12 1.74
N SER A 57 10.52 12.05 2.51
CA SER A 57 11.98 12.14 2.58
C SER A 57 12.56 10.85 3.16
N LEU A 58 13.47 10.24 2.40
CA LEU A 58 14.15 9.02 2.81
C LEU A 58 14.98 9.23 4.07
N GLU A 59 15.58 10.41 4.22
CA GLU A 59 16.39 10.79 5.40
C GLU A 59 15.54 10.85 6.67
N GLU A 60 14.34 11.40 6.56
CA GLU A 60 13.38 11.45 7.67
C GLU A 60 12.97 10.03 8.11
N LEU A 61 12.62 9.19 7.14
CA LEU A 61 12.27 7.79 7.39
C LEU A 61 13.44 6.99 8.00
N GLN A 62 14.68 7.23 7.55
CA GLN A 62 15.88 6.63 8.12
C GLN A 62 16.12 7.08 9.57
N SER A 63 15.83 8.34 9.89
CA SER A 63 15.90 8.85 11.27
C SER A 63 14.92 8.09 12.17
N PHE A 64 13.67 7.93 11.75
CA PHE A 64 12.68 7.13 12.48
C PHE A 64 13.09 5.66 12.61
N ALA A 65 13.56 5.05 11.52
CA ALA A 65 14.04 3.67 11.52
C ALA A 65 15.21 3.47 12.50
N SER A 66 16.14 4.42 12.55
CA SER A 66 17.28 4.40 13.48
C SER A 66 16.82 4.54 14.92
N ASN A 67 15.81 5.37 15.19
CA ASN A 67 15.22 5.48 16.53
C ASN A 67 14.60 4.14 16.98
N ILE A 68 13.85 3.46 16.11
CA ILE A 68 13.27 2.13 16.40
C ILE A 68 14.37 1.10 16.66
N LYS A 69 15.43 1.09 15.83
CA LYS A 69 16.56 0.17 15.98
C LYS A 69 17.26 0.32 17.33
N ASN A 70 17.31 1.54 17.86
CA ASN A 70 17.89 1.86 19.16
C ASN A 70 16.90 1.67 20.33
N GLY A 71 15.73 1.06 20.08
CA GLY A 71 14.71 0.84 21.11
C GLY A 71 13.96 2.10 21.55
N LYS A 72 14.12 3.23 20.84
CA LYS A 72 13.39 4.45 21.14
C LYS A 72 11.96 4.36 20.62
N HIS A 73 11.03 4.89 21.40
CA HIS A 73 9.64 4.99 20.99
C HIS A 73 9.47 6.03 19.88
N VAL A 74 8.86 5.63 18.76
CA VAL A 74 8.47 6.55 17.67
C VAL A 74 7.04 6.98 17.88
N THR A 75 6.83 8.29 17.94
CA THR A 75 5.48 8.88 18.00
C THR A 75 4.94 9.06 16.59
N TYR A 76 3.75 8.52 16.34
CA TYR A 76 3.06 8.64 15.08
C TYR A 76 2.00 9.75 15.21
N PRO A 77 2.01 10.79 14.36
CA PRO A 77 1.01 11.86 14.42
C PRO A 77 -0.40 11.32 14.18
N GLU A 78 -1.32 11.56 15.11
CA GLU A 78 -2.69 11.00 15.02
C GLU A 78 -3.46 11.48 13.79
N ASN A 79 -3.23 12.73 13.38
CA ASN A 79 -3.80 13.31 12.16
C ASN A 79 -3.39 12.50 10.92
N GLU A 80 -2.11 12.17 10.78
CA GLU A 80 -1.58 11.44 9.62
C GLU A 80 -2.04 9.98 9.63
N ILE A 81 -1.99 9.34 10.80
CA ILE A 81 -2.50 7.97 10.98
C ILE A 81 -3.99 7.91 10.67
N GLY A 82 -4.77 8.93 11.05
CA GLY A 82 -6.19 9.04 10.74
C GLY A 82 -6.46 9.09 9.24
N VAL A 83 -5.67 9.85 8.47
CA VAL A 83 -5.77 9.89 6.99
C VAL A 83 -5.49 8.52 6.39
N LEU A 84 -4.35 7.91 6.74
CA LEU A 84 -3.96 6.60 6.22
C LEU A 84 -4.93 5.49 6.63
N THR A 85 -5.54 5.61 7.81
CA THR A 85 -6.59 4.69 8.29
C THR A 85 -7.82 4.77 7.39
N LYS A 86 -8.30 5.97 7.05
CA LYS A 86 -9.44 6.15 6.15
C LYS A 86 -9.14 5.64 4.74
N GLN A 87 -7.92 5.86 4.25
CA GLN A 87 -7.48 5.31 2.96
C GLN A 87 -7.47 3.78 2.97
N PHE A 88 -6.95 3.17 4.04
CA PHE A 88 -6.99 1.73 4.21
C PHE A 88 -8.42 1.19 4.19
N GLU A 89 -9.34 1.82 4.94
CA GLU A 89 -10.75 1.44 4.97
C GLU A 89 -11.37 1.50 3.56
N ALA A 90 -11.20 2.64 2.87
CA ALA A 90 -11.74 2.85 1.53
C ALA A 90 -11.29 1.78 0.52
N VAL A 91 -10.04 1.32 0.59
CA VAL A 91 -9.52 0.26 -0.29
C VAL A 91 -9.94 -1.13 0.20
N SER A 92 -9.96 -1.37 1.51
CA SER A 92 -10.30 -2.68 2.09
C SER A 92 -11.77 -3.05 1.94
N GLU A 93 -12.66 -2.07 1.83
CA GLU A 93 -14.11 -2.27 1.64
C GLU A 93 -14.49 -2.56 0.19
N VAL A 94 -13.55 -2.44 -0.76
CA VAL A 94 -13.81 -2.79 -2.17
C VAL A 94 -13.96 -4.31 -2.29
N SER A 95 -15.21 -4.76 -2.26
CA SER A 95 -15.55 -6.16 -2.47
C SER A 95 -15.07 -6.63 -3.84
N TRP A 96 -14.31 -7.73 -3.86
CA TRP A 96 -13.86 -8.40 -5.09
C TRP A 96 -15.01 -8.71 -6.05
N LEU A 97 -16.22 -8.88 -5.54
CA LEU A 97 -17.43 -9.06 -6.34
C LEU A 97 -17.72 -7.84 -7.24
N LYS A 98 -17.51 -6.62 -6.73
CA LYS A 98 -17.70 -5.39 -7.53
C LYS A 98 -16.62 -5.25 -8.60
N VAL A 99 -15.39 -5.65 -8.30
CA VAL A 99 -14.28 -5.64 -9.28
C VAL A 99 -14.55 -6.61 -10.42
N ILE A 100 -14.99 -7.84 -10.11
CA ILE A 100 -15.35 -8.83 -11.13
C ILE A 100 -16.56 -8.35 -11.93
N LEU A 101 -17.61 -7.86 -11.28
CA LEU A 101 -18.84 -7.39 -11.96
C LEU A 101 -18.54 -6.29 -12.99
N VAL A 102 -17.69 -5.32 -12.64
CA VAL A 102 -17.37 -4.18 -13.52
C VAL A 102 -16.31 -4.55 -14.56
N GLY A 103 -15.32 -5.39 -14.21
CA GLY A 103 -14.22 -5.75 -15.10
C GLY A 103 -14.54 -6.88 -16.10
N MET A 104 -15.41 -7.82 -15.73
CA MET A 104 -15.74 -8.99 -16.54
C MET A 104 -16.33 -8.65 -17.93
N PRO A 105 -17.23 -7.66 -18.10
CA PRO A 105 -17.77 -7.29 -19.42
C PRO A 105 -16.68 -6.85 -20.41
N PHE A 106 -15.65 -6.16 -19.94
CA PHE A 106 -14.53 -5.69 -20.78
C PHE A 106 -13.64 -6.84 -21.30
N VAL A 107 -13.70 -8.01 -20.67
CA VAL A 107 -12.97 -9.20 -21.12
C VAL A 107 -13.89 -10.11 -21.96
N ILE A 108 -15.12 -10.34 -21.49
CA ILE A 108 -16.06 -11.24 -22.15
C ILE A 108 -16.53 -10.70 -23.51
N ILE A 109 -16.87 -9.43 -23.61
CA ILE A 109 -17.37 -8.84 -24.86
C ILE A 109 -16.37 -8.96 -26.02
N PRO A 110 -15.08 -8.61 -25.87
CA PRO A 110 -14.10 -8.81 -26.95
C PRO A 110 -13.84 -10.28 -27.28
N ILE A 111 -13.89 -11.19 -26.29
CA ILE A 111 -13.76 -12.63 -26.56
C ILE A 111 -14.94 -13.15 -27.39
N ILE A 112 -16.17 -12.75 -27.06
CA ILE A 112 -17.36 -13.11 -27.84
C ILE A 112 -17.26 -12.53 -29.26
N ALA A 113 -16.86 -11.27 -29.40
CA ALA A 113 -16.68 -10.64 -30.71
C ALA A 113 -15.62 -11.37 -31.56
N LEU A 114 -14.49 -11.77 -30.94
CA LEU A 114 -13.45 -12.55 -31.60
C LEU A 114 -13.95 -13.94 -32.02
N ALA A 115 -14.67 -14.64 -31.13
CA ALA A 115 -15.24 -15.94 -31.43
C ALA A 115 -16.26 -15.89 -32.58
N LEU A 116 -17.12 -14.87 -32.61
CA LEU A 116 -18.06 -14.62 -33.70
C LEU A 116 -17.34 -14.31 -35.02
N PHE A 117 -16.24 -13.57 -34.97
CA PHE A 117 -15.42 -13.27 -36.14
C PHE A 117 -14.78 -14.55 -36.72
N ILE A 118 -14.19 -15.39 -35.87
CA ILE A 118 -13.60 -16.67 -36.29
C ILE A 118 -14.67 -17.58 -36.87
N TYR A 119 -15.82 -17.72 -36.20
CA TYR A 119 -16.93 -18.56 -36.66
C TYR A 119 -17.48 -18.12 -38.01
N LYS A 120 -17.56 -16.82 -38.29
CA LYS A 120 -18.03 -16.30 -39.58
C LYS A 120 -17.02 -16.47 -40.72
N THR A 121 -15.75 -16.67 -40.40
CA THR A 121 -14.67 -16.75 -41.40
C THR A 121 -14.42 -18.18 -41.88
N PHE A 122 -14.91 -19.19 -41.14
CA PHE A 122 -14.91 -20.61 -41.51
C PHE A 122 -16.28 -21.03 -42.04
#